data_AF-A0A2U3N3A4-F1
#
_entry.id   AF-A0A2U3N3A4-F1
#
_cell.length_a   1.000
_cell.length_b   1.000
_cell.length_c   1.000
_cell.angle_alpha   90.00
_cell.angle_beta   90.00
_cell.angle_gamma   90.00
#
_symmetry.space_group_name_H-M   'P 1'
#
loop_
_entity.id
_entity.type
_entity.pdbx_description
1 polymer ?
#
loop_
_entity_poly.entity_id
_entity_poly.type
_entity_poly.pdbx_seq_one_letter_code
_entity_poly.pdbx_strand_id
1 'polypeptide(L)' 'MGLKSKNLNRRLVREIAIILIIKIAILMTIKHIWFDAPTIPKDFDNQVAERIAGNSSQIKETR' A
#
# COMPACT_ATOMS: atom_id res chain seq x y z
N MET A 1 -15.86 -47.41 -4.28
CA MET A 1 -16.62 -46.13 -4.36
C MET A 1 -15.76 -44.85 -4.20
N GLY A 2 -14.43 -44.88 -4.13
CA GLY A 2 -13.61 -43.70 -3.76
C GLY A 2 -13.12 -42.77 -4.89
N LEU A 3 -13.22 -43.15 -6.17
CA LEU A 3 -12.58 -42.41 -7.27
C LEU A 3 -13.36 -41.17 -7.74
N LYS A 4 -14.70 -41.17 -7.62
CA LYS A 4 -15.52 -40.03 -8.04
C LYS A 4 -15.34 -38.81 -7.14
N SER A 5 -15.31 -39.00 -5.82
CA SER A 5 -15.18 -37.91 -4.84
C SER A 5 -13.86 -37.13 -4.99
N LYS A 6 -12.73 -37.82 -5.24
CA LYS A 6 -11.42 -37.18 -5.43
C LYS A 6 -11.40 -36.17 -6.59
N ASN A 7 -12.10 -36.47 -7.68
CA ASN A 7 -12.20 -35.58 -8.85
C ASN A 7 -13.11 -34.37 -8.59
N LEU A 8 -14.19 -34.55 -7.83
CA LEU A 8 -15.09 -33.47 -7.41
C LEU A 8 -14.35 -32.49 -6.49
N ASN A 9 -13.64 -33.01 -5.48
CA ASN A 9 -12.85 -32.18 -4.57
C ASN A 9 -11.78 -31.38 -5.32
N ARG A 10 -11.12 -31.98 -6.32
CA ARG A 10 -10.11 -31.29 -7.13
C ARG A 10 -10.71 -30.15 -7.99
N ARG A 11 -11.93 -30.30 -8.49
CA ARG A 11 -12.66 -29.23 -9.18
C ARG A 11 -13.02 -28.10 -8.21
N LEU A 12 -13.61 -28.44 -7.06
CA LEU A 12 -14.00 -27.47 -6.03
C LEU A 12 -12.80 -26.67 -5.52
N VAL A 13 -11.66 -27.33 -5.24
CA VAL A 13 -10.43 -26.66 -4.82
C VAL A 13 -9.92 -25.70 -5.89
N ARG A 14 -10.00 -26.06 -7.18
CA ARG A 14 -9.61 -25.17 -8.29
C ARG A 14 -10.54 -23.96 -8.39
N GLU A 15 -11.85 -24.15 -8.30
CA GLU A 15 -12.84 -23.07 -8.33
C GLU A 15 -12.64 -22.10 -7.16
N ILE A 16 -12.48 -22.62 -5.95
CA ILE A 16 -12.20 -21.81 -4.75
C ILE A 16 -10.87 -21.05 -4.90
N ALA A 17 -9.82 -21.70 -5.44
CA ALA A 17 -8.54 -21.05 -5.68
C ALA A 17 -8.65 -19.89 -6.68
N ILE A 18 -9.43 -20.05 -7.75
CA ILE A 18 -9.68 -18.98 -8.74
C ILE A 18 -10.41 -17.80 -8.06
N ILE A 19 -11.47 -18.08 -7.30
CA ILE A 19 -12.21 -17.04 -6.55
C ILE A 19 -11.29 -16.30 -5.57
N LEU A 20 -10.41 -17.04 -4.89
CA LEU A 20 -9.44 -16.46 -3.96
C LEU A 20 -8.44 -15.54 -4.67
N ILE A 21 -7.90 -15.97 -5.82
CA ILE A 21 -6.98 -15.15 -6.65
C ILE A 21 -7.68 -13.86 -7.09
N ILE A 22 -8.92 -13.94 -7.57
CA ILE A 22 -9.70 -12.77 -7.98
C ILE A 22 -9.87 -11.80 -6.81
N LYS A 23 -10.21 -12.32 -5.63
CA LYS A 23 -10.38 -11.50 -4.42
C LYS A 23 -9.10 -10.78 -4.03
N ILE A 24 -7.95 -11.48 -4.08
CA ILE A 24 -6.63 -10.89 -3.80
C ILE A 24 -6.28 -9.83 -4.84
N ALA A 25 -6.53 -10.09 -6.13
CA ALA A 25 -6.27 -9.12 -7.20
C ALA A 25 -7.08 -7.83 -6.99
N ILE A 26 -8.38 -7.95 -6.65
CA ILE A 26 -9.23 -6.79 -6.35
C ILE A 26 -8.68 -6.01 -5.15
N LEU A 27 -8.29 -6.69 -4.07
CA LEU A 27 -7.70 -6.04 -2.89
C LEU A 27 -6.40 -5.32 -3.23
N MET A 28 -5.53 -5.92 -4.04
CA MET A 28 -4.27 -5.30 -4.49
C MET A 28 -4.53 -4.07 -5.37
N THR A 29 -5.51 -4.12 -6.26
CA THR A 29 -5.90 -2.98 -7.11
C THR A 29 -6.47 -1.83 -6.27
N ILE A 30 -7.36 -2.10 -5.32
CA ILE A 30 -7.89 -1.07 -4.42
C ILE A 30 -6.76 -0.46 -3.61
N LYS A 31 -5.88 -1.30 -3.03
CA LYS A 31 -4.69 -0.85 -2.30
C LYS A 31 -3.83 0.06 -3.18
N HIS A 32 -3.57 -0.35 -4.42
CA HIS A 32 -2.77 0.45 -5.35
C HIS A 32 -3.45 1.79 -5.62
N ILE A 33 -4.72 1.82 -6.02
CA ILE A 33 -5.44 3.08 -6.31
C ILE A 33 -5.47 4.01 -5.08
N TRP A 34 -5.66 3.47 -3.88
CA TRP A 34 -5.68 4.26 -2.65
C TRP A 34 -4.29 4.72 -2.17
N PHE A 35 -3.22 4.01 -2.53
CA PHE A 35 -1.85 4.29 -2.06
C PHE A 35 -0.96 4.91 -3.15
N ASP A 36 -1.41 4.90 -4.41
CA ASP A 36 -0.73 5.47 -5.57
C ASP A 36 -1.08 6.95 -5.78
N ALA A 37 -2.04 7.50 -5.02
CA ALA A 37 -2.09 8.94 -4.78
C ALA A 37 -0.99 9.27 -3.77
N PRO A 38 0.15 9.87 -4.18
CA PRO A 38 1.22 10.21 -3.27
C PRO A 38 0.67 11.23 -2.27
N THR A 39 0.34 10.79 -1.06
CA THR A 39 0.01 11.67 0.06
C THR A 39 1.24 12.35 0.64
N ILE A 40 2.41 12.04 0.10
CA ILE A 40 3.66 12.74 0.35
C ILE A 40 3.82 13.76 -0.80
N PRO A 41 3.40 15.02 -0.61
CA PRO A 41 3.66 16.05 -1.59
C PRO A 41 5.18 16.16 -1.77
N LYS A 42 5.60 16.32 -3.03
CA LYS A 42 7.01 16.31 -3.46
C LYS A 42 7.90 17.34 -2.76
N ASP A 43 7.29 18.26 -2.02
CA ASP A 43 7.92 19.41 -1.36
C ASP A 43 7.75 19.42 0.17
N PHE A 44 7.32 18.31 0.80
CA PHE A 44 7.18 18.24 2.27
C PHE A 44 8.55 18.34 2.97
N ASP A 45 9.58 17.68 2.41
CA ASP A 45 10.94 17.77 2.94
C ASP A 45 11.47 19.20 2.90
N ASN A 46 11.14 19.98 1.87
CA ASN A 46 11.64 21.33 1.71
C ASN A 46 10.99 22.31 2.70
N GLN A 47 9.67 22.20 2.94
CA GLN A 47 8.97 23.02 3.93
C GLN A 47 9.28 22.64 5.37
N VAL A 48 9.54 21.35 5.65
CA VAL A 48 9.99 20.91 6.97
C VAL A 48 11.45 21.32 7.19
N ALA A 49 12.31 21.18 6.17
CA ALA A 49 13.68 21.68 6.23
C ALA A 49 13.72 23.20 6.46
N GLU A 50 12.85 23.99 5.83
CA GLU A 50 12.77 25.43 6.06
C GLU A 50 12.29 25.79 7.48
N ARG A 51 11.38 24.98 8.05
CA ARG A 51 10.88 25.14 9.44
C ARG A 51 11.85 24.63 10.51
N ILE A 52 12.60 23.55 10.23
CA ILE A 52 13.59 22.95 11.15
C ILE A 52 14.94 23.67 11.06
N ALA A 53 15.39 24.07 9.87
CA ALA A 53 16.53 24.97 9.66
C ALA A 53 16.17 26.43 9.98
N GLY A 54 15.11 26.61 10.78
CA GLY A 54 14.49 27.88 11.14
C GLY A 54 15.48 29.01 11.17
N ASN A 55 15.19 30.03 10.36
CA ASN A 55 15.82 31.34 10.32
C ASN A 55 17.12 31.43 11.14
N SER A 56 18.23 30.97 10.58
CA SER A 56 19.59 31.15 11.12
C SER A 56 20.03 32.62 11.15
N SER A 57 19.10 33.58 11.11
CA SER A 57 19.38 35.02 11.07
C SER A 57 18.85 35.81 12.28
N GLN A 58 18.42 35.17 13.37
CA GLN A 58 18.00 35.92 14.56
C GLN A 58 18.47 35.33 15.90
N ILE A 59 19.77 35.07 16.01
CA ILE A 59 20.46 35.12 17.32
C ILE A 59 21.53 36.19 17.19
N LYS A 60 21.11 37.45 17.40
CA LYS A 60 22.02 38.57 17.61
C LYS A 60 22.49 38.47 19.05
N GLU A 61 23.66 37.88 19.25
CA GLU A 61 24.39 37.84 20.51
C GLU A 61 24.70 39.29 20.95
N THR A 62 23.87 39.85 21.84
CA THR A 62 24.17 41.09 22.56
C THR A 62 24.83 40.72 23.88
N ARG A 63 26.16 40.88 23.86
CA ARG A 63 27.03 41.02 25.03
C ARG A 63 26.54 42.09 25.99
#